data_AF-A0A1B0CK01-F1
#
_entry.id   AF-A0A1B0CK01-F1
#
_cell.length_a   1.000
_cell.length_b   1.000
_cell.length_c   1.000
_cell.angle_alpha   90.00
_cell.angle_beta   90.00
_cell.angle_gamma   90.00
#
_symmetry.space_group_name_H-M   'P 1'
#
loop_
_entity.id
_entity.type
_entity.pdbx_description
1 polymer ?
#
loop_
_entity_poly.entity_id
_entity_poly.type
_entity_poly.pdbx_seq_one_letter_code
_entity_poly.pdbx_strand_id
1 'polypeptide(L)' 'MFHTHPPKKEEELRLSGDPRYSHLSEDLHVEISTFAAPAEAHARIAYALAEVRRFLVPFPN' A
#
# COMPACT_ATOMS: atom_id res chain seq x y z
N MET A 1 -9.48 -2.53 2.45
CA MET A 1 -10.33 -2.77 1.27
C MET A 1 -9.41 -2.72 0.05
N PHE A 2 -8.87 -3.86 -0.38
CA PHE A 2 -8.02 -3.94 -1.56
C PHE A 2 -8.95 -3.98 -2.79
N HIS A 3 -9.21 -2.82 -3.40
CA HIS A 3 -10.00 -2.73 -4.62
C HIS A 3 -9.08 -2.62 -5.83
N THR A 4 -8.39 -3.70 -6.20
CA THR A 4 -7.73 -3.76 -7.52
C THR A 4 -8.82 -3.77 -8.58
N HIS A 5 -8.91 -2.69 -9.35
CA HIS A 5 -9.85 -2.59 -10.47
C HIS A 5 -9.39 -3.50 -11.61
N PRO A 6 -10.29 -3.99 -12.48
CA PRO A 6 -9.86 -4.71 -13.68
C PRO A 6 -8.91 -3.83 -14.51
N PRO A 7 -7.88 -4.39 -15.16
CA PRO A 7 -6.73 -3.64 -15.72
C PRO A 7 -7.14 -2.53 -16.70
N LYS A 8 -8.22 -2.73 -17.47
CA LYS A 8 -8.78 -1.69 -18.35
C LYS A 8 -9.25 -0.45 -17.61
N LYS A 9 -9.88 -0.65 -16.46
CA LYS A 9 -10.42 0.43 -15.63
C LYS A 9 -9.30 1.15 -14.86
N GLU A 10 -8.25 0.44 -14.50
CA GLU A 10 -7.05 1.03 -13.86
C GLU A 10 -6.32 1.99 -14.82
N GLU A 11 -6.14 1.58 -16.09
CA GLU A 11 -5.56 2.42 -17.15
C GLU A 11 -6.38 3.70 -17.39
N GLU A 12 -7.72 3.58 -17.45
CA GLU A 12 -8.62 4.74 -17.62
C GLU A 12 -8.53 5.72 -16.44
N LEU A 13 -8.47 5.21 -15.20
CA LEU A 13 -8.34 6.04 -14.01
C LEU A 13 -6.96 6.70 -13.91
N ARG A 14 -5.90 6.01 -14.35
CA ARG A 14 -4.55 6.56 -14.45
C ARG A 14 -4.49 7.70 -15.47
N LEU A 15 -5.17 7.55 -16.61
CA LEU A 15 -5.24 8.59 -17.65
C LEU A 15 -6.19 9.75 -17.31
N SER A 16 -7.07 9.59 -16.32
CA SER A 16 -8.03 10.62 -15.91
C SER A 16 -7.38 11.86 -15.28
N GLY A 17 -6.16 11.73 -14.75
CA GLY A 17 -5.43 12.83 -14.10
C GLY A 17 -5.98 13.23 -12.72
N ASP A 18 -6.92 12.47 -12.14
CA ASP A 18 -7.43 12.74 -10.79
C ASP A 18 -6.35 12.41 -9.74
N PRO A 19 -6.02 13.36 -8.82
CA PRO A 19 -5.02 13.15 -7.77
C PRO A 19 -5.29 11.91 -6.90
N ARG A 20 -6.54 11.47 -6.79
CA ARG A 20 -6.91 10.25 -6.03
C ARG A 20 -6.33 8.97 -6.64
N TYR A 21 -5.98 8.98 -7.92
CA TYR A 21 -5.41 7.85 -8.64
C TYR A 21 -3.93 8.05 -9.00
N SER A 22 -3.26 9.07 -8.43
CA SER A 22 -1.83 9.28 -8.70
C SER A 22 -0.99 8.06 -8.32
N HIS A 23 -1.40 7.34 -7.27
CA HIS A 23 -0.78 6.11 -6.79
C HIS A 23 -0.77 4.98 -7.84
N LEU A 24 -1.63 5.02 -8.87
CA LEU A 24 -1.62 4.04 -9.97
C LEU A 24 -0.44 4.23 -10.93
N SER A 25 0.30 5.34 -10.80
CA SER A 25 1.53 5.59 -11.57
C SER A 25 2.80 5.21 -10.80
N GLU A 26 2.66 4.78 -9.54
CA GLU A 26 3.76 4.37 -8.68
C GLU A 26 3.96 2.85 -8.76
N ASP A 27 5.17 2.38 -8.43
CA ASP A 27 5.44 0.94 -8.36
C ASP A 27 4.53 0.26 -7.32
N LEU A 28 4.16 -1.00 -7.54
CA LEU A 28 3.31 -1.75 -6.62
C LEU A 28 3.93 -1.78 -5.22
N HIS A 29 3.28 -1.09 -4.29
CA HIS A 29 3.77 -0.92 -2.93
C HIS A 29 2.65 -1.08 -1.90
N VAL A 30 3.05 -1.23 -0.63
CA VAL A 30 2.14 -1.21 0.52
C VAL A 30 2.47 0.03 1.33
N GLU A 31 1.54 0.99 1.36
CA GLU A 31 1.64 2.16 2.23
C GLU A 31 1.16 1.81 3.65
N ILE A 32 1.97 2.08 4.66
CA ILE A 32 1.62 1.90 6.08
C ILE A 32 1.69 3.26 6.77
N SER A 33 0.53 3.75 7.21
CA SER A 33 0.41 5.00 7.95
C SER A 33 -0.23 4.77 9.33
N THR A 34 0.16 5.57 10.32
CA THR A 34 -0.42 5.54 11.69
C THR A 34 -0.56 6.95 12.24
N PHE A 35 -1.56 7.15 13.09
CA PHE A 35 -1.77 8.41 13.81
C PHE A 35 -1.73 8.15 15.31
N ALA A 36 -0.66 8.59 15.97
CA ALA A 36 -0.44 8.45 17.42
C ALA A 36 0.65 9.43 17.88
N ALA A 37 0.90 9.50 19.19
CA ALA A 37 2.06 10.20 19.72
C ALA A 37 3.35 9.63 19.11
N PRO A 38 4.43 10.43 18.92
CA PRO A 38 5.61 10.00 18.17
C PRO A 38 6.18 8.64 18.59
N ALA A 39 6.32 8.40 19.90
CA ALA A 39 6.84 7.14 20.43
C ALA A 39 5.94 5.93 20.07
N GLU A 40 4.63 6.08 20.19
CA GLU A 40 3.66 5.05 19.81
C GLU A 40 3.61 4.84 18.31
N ALA A 41 3.68 5.92 17.52
CA ALA A 41 3.68 5.84 16.07
C ALA A 41 4.87 5.00 15.58
N HIS A 42 6.07 5.26 16.09
CA HIS A 42 7.26 4.45 15.77
C HIS A 42 7.08 2.99 16.17
N ALA A 43 6.55 2.70 17.36
CA ALA A 43 6.29 1.34 17.81
C ALA A 43 5.27 0.61 16.91
N ARG A 44 4.18 1.27 16.54
CA ARG A 44 3.13 0.72 15.66
C ARG A 44 3.65 0.45 14.25
N ILE A 45 4.42 1.37 13.67
CA ILE A 45 5.03 1.17 12.35
C ILE A 45 6.04 0.02 12.39
N ALA A 46 6.91 -0.04 13.41
CA ALA A 46 7.88 -1.12 13.55
C ALA A 46 7.20 -2.50 13.66
N TYR A 47 6.13 -2.57 14.45
CA TYR A 47 5.33 -3.79 14.58
C TYR A 47 4.64 -4.18 13.26
N ALA A 48 4.01 -3.22 12.58
CA ALA A 48 3.35 -3.46 11.31
C ALA A 48 4.34 -3.98 10.24
N LEU A 49 5.54 -3.40 10.16
CA LEU A 49 6.59 -3.86 9.25
C LEU A 49 7.05 -5.29 9.54
N ALA A 50 7.12 -5.69 10.82
CA ALA A 50 7.51 -7.04 11.19
C ALA A 50 6.48 -8.09 10.71
N GLU A 51 5.19 -7.80 10.85
CA GLU A 51 4.12 -8.68 10.38
C GLU A 51 4.02 -8.75 8.86
N VAL A 52 4.12 -7.60 8.17
CA VAL A 52 4.03 -7.53 6.70
C VAL A 52 5.16 -8.31 6.01
N ARG A 53 6.36 -8.34 6.59
CA ARG A 53 7.49 -9.14 6.06
C ARG A 53 7.14 -10.62 5.87
N ARG A 54 6.25 -11.18 6.70
CA ARG A 54 5.83 -12.58 6.63
C ARG A 54 4.98 -12.89 5.39
N PHE A 55 4.34 -11.86 4.82
CA PHE A 55 3.50 -11.97 3.62
C PHE A 55 4.25 -11.57 2.34
N LEU A 56 5.33 -10.79 2.47
CA LEU A 56 6.15 -10.37 1.33
C LEU A 56 7.18 -11.40 0.89
N VAL A 57 7.53 -12.37 1.75
CA VAL A 57 8.39 -13.50 1.38
C VAL A 57 7.49 -14.64 0.91
N PRO A 58 7.49 -14.99 -0.39
CA PRO A 58 6.75 -16.16 -0.86
C PRO A 58 7.34 -17.40 -0.18
N PHE A 59 6.49 -18.21 0.47
CA PHE A 59 6.92 -19.52 0.94
C PHE A 59 7.38 -20.35 -0.27
N PRO A 60 8.53 -21.04 -0.18
CA PRO A 60 8.89 -22.02 -1.19
C PRO A 60 7.84 -23.14 -1.14
N ASN A 61 7.10 -23.30 -2.23
CA ASN A 61 6.27 -24.48 -2.49
C ASN A 61 7.15 -25.66 -2.93
#